data_AF-A0A7S1SHS2-F1
#
_entry.id   AF-A0A7S1SHS2-F1
#
_cell.length_a   1.000
_cell.length_b   1.000
_cell.length_c   1.000
_cell.angle_alpha   90.00
_cell.angle_beta   90.00
_cell.angle_gamma   90.00
#
_symmetry.space_group_name_H-M   'P 1'
#
loop_
_entity.id
_entity.type
_entity.pdbx_description
1 polymer ?
#
loop_
_entity_poly.entity_id
_entity_poly.type
_entity_poly.pdbx_seq_one_letter_code
_entity_poly.pdbx_strand_id
1 'polypeptide(L)'
;CVRAARNGYVHVLQWACENDCKWNRGESFIIAAESGHLEVLEWAWQKGFRWDERTCVSAARCGHLTVLQWARANGCPWEERTCARASSGGHLSLLIWARQSGCPWDKWTCAEAAQCGHLNVLRWARENGCPWDRHTCAGAAEGGHLEVFKWVRDQGCPWSEDTCRAAAEGGQLHVLQWAKQQGCPWDSWTCVGAAARGHLEVLKWAKTQGCPWDEGTCEAAVSGGHLEVLIWARVNGCPWDEETTREAAESGQLDCLQWAVQNGCPWDKAQCIDVAFANEHHAICQWAVIQDP
;
A
#
# COMPACT_ATOMS: atom_id res chain seq x y z
N CYS A 1 -8.95 4.92 26.32
CA CYS A 1 -8.37 3.56 26.34
C CYS A 1 -7.33 3.35 25.24
N VAL A 2 -7.64 3.57 23.96
CA VAL A 2 -6.65 3.46 22.86
C VAL A 2 -5.33 4.20 23.13
N ARG A 3 -5.41 5.49 23.51
CA ARG A 3 -4.21 6.27 23.89
C ARG A 3 -3.49 5.73 25.13
N ALA A 4 -4.22 5.17 26.09
CA ALA A 4 -3.62 4.59 27.27
C ALA A 4 -2.83 3.32 26.93
N ALA A 5 -3.39 2.46 26.07
CA ALA A 5 -2.70 1.27 25.58
C ALA A 5 -1.47 1.60 24.73
N ARG A 6 -1.54 2.63 23.88
CA ARG A 6 -0.39 3.12 23.09
C ARG A 6 0.77 3.65 23.94
N ASN A 7 0.49 4.11 25.16
CA ASN A 7 1.50 4.69 26.06
C ASN A 7 1.82 3.77 27.26
N GLY A 8 1.31 2.54 27.29
CA GLY A 8 1.59 1.60 28.38
C GLY A 8 0.88 1.93 29.71
N TYR A 9 -0.14 2.79 29.71
CA TYR A 9 -0.83 3.22 30.93
C TYR A 9 -1.83 2.20 31.43
N VAL A 10 -1.31 1.10 32.00
CA VAL A 10 -2.10 0.00 32.58
C VAL A 10 -3.12 0.52 33.60
N HIS A 11 -2.73 1.47 34.46
CA HIS A 11 -3.59 2.06 35.48
C HIS A 11 -4.85 2.75 34.90
N VAL A 12 -4.72 3.43 33.75
CA VAL A 12 -5.88 4.06 33.08
C VAL A 12 -6.80 3.01 32.46
N LEU A 13 -6.24 1.91 31.94
CA LEU A 13 -7.03 0.81 31.40
C LEU A 13 -7.74 0.02 32.50
N GLN A 14 -7.08 -0.18 33.65
CA GLN A 14 -7.67 -0.73 34.86
C GLN A 14 -8.86 0.11 35.33
N TRP A 15 -8.64 1.40 35.52
CA TRP A 15 -9.69 2.34 35.91
C TRP A 15 -10.87 2.31 34.93
N ALA A 16 -10.60 2.29 33.62
CA ALA A 16 -11.65 2.22 32.60
C ALA A 16 -12.44 0.90 32.65
N CYS A 17 -11.79 -0.22 32.98
CA CYS A 17 -12.46 -1.50 33.19
C CYS A 17 -13.31 -1.52 34.46
N GLU A 18 -12.83 -0.94 35.55
CA GLU A 18 -13.55 -0.86 36.84
C GLU A 18 -14.78 0.04 36.77
N ASN A 19 -14.79 1.02 35.87
CA ASN A 19 -15.88 1.96 35.69
C ASN A 19 -16.79 1.61 34.48
N ASP A 20 -16.74 0.35 34.00
CA ASP A 20 -17.55 -0.15 32.88
C ASP A 20 -17.55 0.77 31.63
N CYS A 21 -16.43 1.45 31.38
CA CYS A 21 -16.30 2.30 30.21
C CYS A 21 -16.40 1.43 28.95
N LYS A 22 -17.22 1.87 27.98
CA LYS A 22 -17.28 1.22 26.67
C LYS A 22 -16.04 1.60 25.85
N TRP A 23 -15.23 0.60 25.50
CA TRP A 23 -14.09 0.79 24.60
C TRP A 23 -13.74 -0.52 23.89
N ASN A 24 -13.08 -0.39 22.72
CA ASN A 24 -12.67 -1.54 21.94
C ASN A 24 -11.42 -2.21 22.55
N ARG A 25 -11.67 -3.32 23.24
CA ARG A 25 -10.64 -4.10 23.93
C ARG A 25 -9.62 -4.68 22.95
N GLY A 26 -10.09 -5.34 21.89
CA GLY A 26 -9.23 -5.95 20.88
C GLY A 26 -8.31 -4.92 20.20
N GLU A 27 -8.84 -3.76 19.84
CA GLU A 27 -8.05 -2.68 19.24
C GLU A 27 -6.93 -2.19 20.15
N SER A 28 -7.18 -2.04 21.45
CA SER A 28 -6.14 -1.57 22.36
C SER A 28 -5.06 -2.63 22.61
N PHE A 29 -5.39 -3.92 22.52
CA PHE A 29 -4.41 -5.01 22.53
C PHE A 29 -3.47 -4.93 21.34
N ILE A 30 -4.03 -4.76 20.14
CA ILE A 30 -3.25 -4.59 18.92
C ILE A 30 -2.33 -3.38 19.08
N ILE A 31 -2.85 -2.25 19.55
CA ILE A 31 -2.07 -1.03 19.74
C ILE A 31 -0.98 -1.19 20.81
N ALA A 32 -1.24 -1.91 21.90
CA ALA A 32 -0.22 -2.23 22.89
C ALA A 32 0.88 -3.13 22.30
N ALA A 33 0.53 -4.10 21.46
CA ALA A 33 1.49 -4.95 20.75
C ALA A 33 2.29 -4.17 19.71
N GLU A 34 1.66 -3.25 18.97
CA GLU A 34 2.33 -2.33 18.03
C GLU A 34 3.28 -1.34 18.73
N SER A 35 3.01 -1.03 19.99
CA SER A 35 3.81 -0.07 20.78
C SER A 35 4.81 -0.75 21.72
N GLY A 36 4.82 -2.09 21.78
CA GLY A 36 5.77 -2.86 22.57
C GLY A 36 5.48 -2.91 24.07
N HIS A 37 4.26 -2.55 24.50
CA HIS A 37 3.87 -2.49 25.90
C HIS A 37 3.42 -3.86 26.42
N LEU A 38 4.40 -4.69 26.77
CA LEU A 38 4.19 -6.03 27.31
C LEU A 38 3.32 -6.01 28.57
N GLU A 39 3.49 -5.02 29.44
CA GLU A 39 2.76 -4.90 30.71
C GLU A 39 1.25 -4.74 30.50
N VAL A 40 0.86 -4.02 29.45
CA VAL A 40 -0.55 -3.88 29.06
C VAL A 40 -1.09 -5.21 28.58
N LEU A 41 -0.33 -5.96 27.78
CA LEU A 41 -0.75 -7.26 27.27
C LEU A 41 -0.85 -8.30 28.38
N GLU A 42 0.11 -8.33 29.31
CA GLU A 42 0.10 -9.21 30.49
C GLU A 42 -1.10 -8.97 31.38
N TRP A 43 -1.33 -7.70 31.76
CA TRP A 43 -2.49 -7.31 32.54
C TRP A 43 -3.78 -7.74 31.85
N ALA A 44 -3.86 -7.49 30.55
CA ALA A 44 -5.07 -7.70 29.82
C ALA A 44 -5.32 -9.22 29.59
N TRP A 45 -4.28 -10.03 29.43
CA TRP A 45 -4.36 -11.50 29.42
C TRP A 45 -4.85 -12.06 30.75
N GLN A 46 -4.34 -11.54 31.89
CA GLN A 46 -4.80 -11.93 33.23
C GLN A 46 -6.30 -11.62 33.45
N LYS A 47 -6.82 -10.56 32.83
CA LYS A 47 -8.25 -10.20 32.87
C LYS A 47 -9.13 -11.08 31.98
N GLY A 48 -8.55 -12.06 31.27
CA GLY A 48 -9.29 -13.00 30.44
C GLY A 48 -9.61 -12.49 29.04
N PHE A 49 -9.06 -11.35 28.64
CA PHE A 49 -9.15 -10.92 27.25
C PHE A 49 -8.34 -11.87 26.35
N ARG A 50 -8.77 -12.01 25.10
CA ARG A 50 -8.19 -12.96 24.15
C ARG A 50 -7.47 -12.23 23.03
N TRP A 51 -6.47 -12.92 22.46
CA TRP A 51 -5.68 -12.44 21.34
C TRP A 51 -6.55 -12.15 20.12
N ASP A 52 -6.06 -11.23 19.30
CA ASP A 52 -6.48 -11.09 17.91
C ASP A 52 -5.38 -11.74 17.04
N GLU A 53 -5.74 -12.32 15.89
CA GLU A 53 -4.76 -12.88 14.94
C GLU A 53 -3.69 -11.86 14.53
N ARG A 54 -4.01 -10.57 14.59
CA ARG A 54 -3.10 -9.46 14.28
C ARG A 54 -2.12 -9.14 15.40
N THR A 55 -2.26 -9.67 16.62
CA THR A 55 -1.36 -9.34 17.73
C THR A 55 0.11 -9.70 17.41
N CYS A 56 0.37 -10.91 16.94
CA CYS A 56 1.71 -11.34 16.52
C CYS A 56 2.21 -10.53 15.32
N VAL A 57 1.33 -10.29 14.34
CA VAL A 57 1.62 -9.56 13.10
C VAL A 57 2.05 -8.11 13.39
N SER A 58 1.33 -7.44 14.29
CA SER A 58 1.61 -6.07 14.73
C SER A 58 2.90 -5.97 15.53
N ALA A 59 3.13 -6.89 16.49
CA ALA A 59 4.39 -6.93 17.23
C ALA A 59 5.59 -7.21 16.32
N ALA A 60 5.42 -8.10 15.33
CA ALA A 60 6.45 -8.40 14.34
C ALA A 60 6.77 -7.21 13.44
N ARG A 61 5.75 -6.48 12.95
CA ARG A 61 5.93 -5.28 12.12
C ARG A 61 6.74 -4.19 12.81
N CYS A 62 6.55 -4.02 14.13
CA CYS A 62 7.22 -2.99 14.92
C CYS A 62 8.49 -3.49 15.65
N GLY A 63 8.86 -4.77 15.48
CA GLY A 63 10.13 -5.28 15.99
C GLY A 63 10.13 -5.62 17.48
N HIS A 64 8.96 -5.76 18.10
CA HIS A 64 8.84 -6.02 19.53
C HIS A 64 9.02 -7.51 19.83
N LEU A 65 10.27 -7.97 19.80
CA LEU A 65 10.66 -9.36 20.02
C LEU A 65 10.15 -9.91 21.37
N THR A 66 10.25 -9.12 22.44
CA THR A 66 9.79 -9.54 23.78
C THR A 66 8.28 -9.79 23.82
N VAL A 67 7.50 -8.91 23.19
CA VAL A 67 6.05 -9.07 23.04
C VAL A 67 5.73 -10.32 22.21
N LEU A 68 6.44 -10.54 21.10
CA LEU A 68 6.19 -11.69 20.25
C LEU A 68 6.58 -13.02 20.93
N GLN A 69 7.69 -13.04 21.66
CA GLN A 69 8.12 -14.17 22.50
C GLN A 69 7.07 -14.52 23.55
N TRP A 70 6.60 -13.50 24.27
CA TRP A 70 5.58 -13.68 25.28
C TRP A 70 4.24 -14.13 24.69
N ALA A 71 3.80 -13.53 23.57
CA ALA A 71 2.57 -13.94 22.89
C ALA A 71 2.64 -15.40 22.43
N ARG A 72 3.79 -15.83 21.89
CA ARG A 72 4.02 -17.23 21.52
C ARG A 72 4.00 -18.17 22.73
N ALA A 73 4.65 -17.79 23.82
CA ALA A 73 4.68 -18.58 25.05
C ALA A 73 3.27 -18.81 25.64
N ASN A 74 2.36 -17.86 25.42
CA ASN A 74 0.96 -17.95 25.85
C ASN A 74 0.02 -18.52 24.75
N GLY A 75 0.56 -19.16 23.71
CA GLY A 75 -0.22 -19.89 22.71
C GLY A 75 -0.90 -19.01 21.67
N CYS A 76 -0.48 -17.76 21.47
CA CYS A 76 -0.98 -16.95 20.36
C CYS A 76 -0.58 -17.60 19.02
N PRO A 77 -1.53 -17.80 18.08
CA PRO A 77 -1.21 -18.31 16.76
C PRO A 77 -0.36 -17.31 15.98
N TRP A 78 0.39 -17.84 15.01
CA TRP A 78 1.08 -17.07 14.00
C TRP A 78 0.96 -17.77 12.64
N GLU A 79 1.12 -16.97 11.60
CA GLU A 79 1.06 -17.37 10.20
C GLU A 79 2.21 -16.70 9.42
N GLU A 80 2.34 -17.01 8.13
CA GLU A 80 3.36 -16.52 7.20
C GLU A 80 3.46 -14.99 7.23
N ARG A 81 2.33 -14.32 7.42
CA ARG A 81 2.22 -12.86 7.54
C ARG A 81 3.06 -12.28 8.68
N THR A 82 3.32 -13.05 9.73
CA THR A 82 4.18 -12.62 10.86
C THR A 82 5.61 -12.42 10.38
N CYS A 83 6.16 -13.37 9.62
CA CYS A 83 7.48 -13.24 8.99
C CYS A 83 7.51 -12.13 7.93
N ALA A 84 6.44 -12.01 7.13
CA ALA A 84 6.33 -10.96 6.13
C ALA A 84 6.36 -9.55 6.77
N ARG A 85 5.64 -9.34 7.88
CA ARG A 85 5.66 -8.06 8.60
C ARG A 85 6.94 -7.79 9.36
N ALA A 86 7.56 -8.82 9.95
CA ALA A 86 8.92 -8.68 10.49
C ALA A 86 9.91 -8.21 9.42
N SER A 87 9.73 -8.71 8.19
CA SER A 87 10.57 -8.36 7.05
C SER A 87 10.31 -6.96 6.54
N SER A 88 9.03 -6.55 6.46
CA SER A 88 8.58 -5.18 6.17
C SER A 88 9.17 -4.15 7.15
N GLY A 89 9.26 -4.48 8.45
CA GLY A 89 9.88 -3.61 9.45
C GLY A 89 11.41 -3.68 9.54
N GLY A 90 12.06 -4.56 8.76
CA GLY A 90 13.51 -4.71 8.74
C GLY A 90 14.09 -5.42 9.97
N HIS A 91 13.26 -6.14 10.74
CA HIS A 91 13.62 -6.71 12.03
C HIS A 91 14.27 -8.09 11.90
N LEU A 92 15.50 -8.14 11.38
CA LEU A 92 16.24 -9.38 11.10
C LEU A 92 16.32 -10.32 12.31
N SER A 93 16.71 -9.82 13.50
CA SER A 93 16.84 -10.65 14.70
C SER A 93 15.51 -11.30 15.12
N LEU A 94 14.41 -10.56 14.97
CA LEU A 94 13.07 -11.06 15.26
C LEU A 94 12.66 -12.11 14.23
N LEU A 95 12.93 -11.87 12.95
CA LEU A 95 12.64 -12.83 11.87
C LEU A 95 13.43 -14.14 12.06
N ILE A 96 14.71 -14.06 12.41
CA ILE A 96 15.54 -15.23 12.74
C ILE A 96 14.90 -16.03 13.87
N TRP A 97 14.55 -15.37 14.97
CA TRP A 97 13.93 -16.02 16.12
C TRP A 97 12.57 -16.64 15.76
N ALA A 98 11.72 -15.93 15.02
CA ALA A 98 10.42 -16.42 14.59
C ALA A 98 10.57 -17.68 13.73
N ARG A 99 11.54 -17.68 12.80
CA ARG A 99 11.80 -18.84 11.95
C ARG A 99 12.32 -20.04 12.73
N GLN A 100 13.28 -19.83 13.64
CA GLN A 100 13.80 -20.88 14.53
C GLN A 100 12.71 -21.47 15.43
N SER A 101 11.71 -20.66 15.79
CA SER A 101 10.58 -21.07 16.62
C SER A 101 9.47 -21.79 15.83
N GLY A 102 9.65 -21.98 14.52
CA GLY A 102 8.72 -22.69 13.64
C GLY A 102 7.63 -21.82 13.02
N CYS A 103 7.76 -20.50 13.01
CA CYS A 103 6.85 -19.63 12.25
C CYS A 103 7.03 -19.91 10.75
N PRO A 104 5.94 -20.16 9.99
CA PRO A 104 6.03 -20.33 8.55
C PRO A 104 6.37 -18.99 7.87
N TRP A 105 6.81 -19.08 6.62
CA TRP A 105 7.08 -17.94 5.74
C TRP A 105 6.72 -18.31 4.30
N ASP A 106 6.58 -17.30 3.46
CA ASP A 106 6.30 -17.47 2.04
C ASP A 106 6.97 -16.35 1.22
N LYS A 107 6.62 -16.28 -0.06
CA LYS A 107 7.18 -15.31 -1.01
C LYS A 107 6.99 -13.85 -0.60
N TRP A 108 5.98 -13.54 0.22
CA TRP A 108 5.75 -12.18 0.71
C TRP A 108 6.79 -11.73 1.72
N THR A 109 7.47 -12.66 2.39
CA THR A 109 8.62 -12.35 3.26
C THR A 109 9.74 -11.67 2.48
N CYS A 110 10.07 -12.17 1.30
CA CYS A 110 11.02 -11.53 0.39
C CYS A 110 10.46 -10.25 -0.23
N ALA A 111 9.21 -10.27 -0.70
CA ALA A 111 8.60 -9.11 -1.37
C ALA A 111 8.50 -7.88 -0.46
N GLU A 112 8.10 -8.06 0.80
CA GLU A 112 7.99 -6.97 1.79
C GLU A 112 9.37 -6.45 2.22
N ALA A 113 10.37 -7.33 2.42
CA ALA A 113 11.74 -6.88 2.66
C ALA A 113 12.28 -6.05 1.48
N ALA A 114 11.95 -6.46 0.26
CA ALA A 114 12.37 -5.78 -0.96
C ALA A 114 11.70 -4.41 -1.10
N GLN A 115 10.39 -4.34 -0.87
CA GLN A 115 9.59 -3.11 -0.92
C GLN A 115 10.01 -2.07 0.11
N CYS A 116 10.39 -2.50 1.31
CA CYS A 116 10.87 -1.58 2.37
C CYS A 116 12.40 -1.37 2.37
N GLY A 117 13.11 -1.98 1.42
CA GLY A 117 14.54 -1.71 1.20
C GLY A 117 15.49 -2.42 2.15
N HIS A 118 15.01 -3.44 2.87
CA HIS A 118 15.76 -4.17 3.88
C HIS A 118 16.62 -5.28 3.27
N LEU A 119 17.69 -4.88 2.57
CA LEU A 119 18.59 -5.79 1.85
C LEU A 119 19.20 -6.89 2.74
N ASN A 120 19.54 -6.56 3.98
CA ASN A 120 20.09 -7.53 4.94
C ASN A 120 19.08 -8.63 5.30
N VAL A 121 17.81 -8.25 5.49
CA VAL A 121 16.72 -9.19 5.75
C VAL A 121 16.49 -10.06 4.52
N LEU A 122 16.41 -9.44 3.34
CA LEU A 122 16.17 -10.14 2.09
C LEU A 122 17.26 -11.15 1.76
N ARG A 123 18.53 -10.78 1.94
CA ARG A 123 19.69 -11.68 1.78
C ARG A 123 19.58 -12.89 2.70
N TRP A 124 19.37 -12.65 4.00
CA TRP A 124 19.25 -13.72 4.97
C TRP A 124 18.06 -14.64 4.65
N ALA A 125 16.89 -14.07 4.33
CA ALA A 125 15.70 -14.86 3.96
C ALA A 125 15.99 -15.74 2.74
N ARG A 126 16.65 -15.20 1.71
CA ARG A 126 17.01 -15.93 0.50
C ARG A 126 18.01 -17.06 0.77
N GLU A 127 19.06 -16.78 1.53
CA GLU A 127 20.09 -17.77 1.92
C GLU A 127 19.52 -18.93 2.74
N ASN A 128 18.43 -18.69 3.48
CA ASN A 128 17.77 -19.68 4.32
C ASN A 128 16.57 -20.35 3.61
N GLY A 129 16.43 -20.18 2.29
CA GLY A 129 15.45 -20.91 1.48
C GLY A 129 14.04 -20.31 1.50
N CYS A 130 13.88 -19.03 1.86
CA CYS A 130 12.62 -18.34 1.65
C CYS A 130 12.32 -18.25 0.14
N PRO A 131 11.12 -18.65 -0.31
CA PRO A 131 10.75 -18.50 -1.72
C PRO A 131 10.65 -17.02 -2.09
N TRP A 132 10.74 -16.75 -3.38
CA TRP A 132 10.47 -15.45 -3.98
C TRP A 132 9.83 -15.64 -5.36
N ASP A 133 9.25 -14.58 -5.90
CA ASP A 133 8.72 -14.53 -7.26
C ASP A 133 8.77 -13.09 -7.80
N ARG A 134 8.07 -12.83 -8.92
CA ARG A 134 8.06 -11.51 -9.56
C ARG A 134 7.63 -10.37 -8.64
N HIS A 135 6.86 -10.65 -7.58
CA HIS A 135 6.46 -9.63 -6.61
C HIS A 135 7.65 -9.10 -5.79
N THR A 136 8.75 -9.85 -5.69
CA THR A 136 9.97 -9.35 -5.04
C THR A 136 10.66 -8.28 -5.89
N CYS A 137 10.74 -8.47 -7.21
CA CYS A 137 11.20 -7.43 -8.13
C CYS A 137 10.26 -6.22 -8.13
N ALA A 138 8.95 -6.44 -8.26
CA ALA A 138 7.96 -5.37 -8.27
C ALA A 138 7.98 -4.56 -6.97
N GLY A 139 8.04 -5.23 -5.80
CA GLY A 139 8.13 -4.56 -4.51
C GLY A 139 9.38 -3.68 -4.39
N ALA A 140 10.57 -4.21 -4.69
CA ALA A 140 11.79 -3.39 -4.72
C ALA A 140 11.69 -2.20 -5.68
N ALA A 141 10.97 -2.37 -6.79
CA ALA A 141 10.77 -1.34 -7.78
C ALA A 141 9.85 -0.22 -7.29
N GLU A 142 8.73 -0.57 -6.65
CA GLU A 142 7.78 0.36 -6.02
C GLU A 142 8.42 1.17 -4.89
N GLY A 143 9.22 0.51 -4.03
CA GLY A 143 9.91 1.16 -2.91
C GLY A 143 11.07 2.07 -3.32
N GLY A 144 11.50 2.04 -4.59
CA GLY A 144 12.57 2.91 -5.09
C GLY A 144 13.98 2.48 -4.69
N HIS A 145 14.12 1.29 -4.11
CA HIS A 145 15.37 0.80 -3.53
C HIS A 145 16.27 0.19 -4.61
N LEU A 146 16.89 1.04 -5.44
CA LEU A 146 17.66 0.62 -6.61
C LEU A 146 18.75 -0.42 -6.29
N GLU A 147 19.45 -0.30 -5.16
CA GLU A 147 20.48 -1.28 -4.77
C GLU A 147 19.90 -2.64 -4.39
N VAL A 148 18.72 -2.66 -3.77
CA VAL A 148 17.98 -3.91 -3.52
C VAL A 148 17.49 -4.49 -4.84
N PHE A 149 16.94 -3.65 -5.72
CA PHE A 149 16.44 -4.07 -7.02
C PHE A 149 17.54 -4.69 -7.90
N LYS A 150 18.72 -4.06 -7.97
CA LYS A 150 19.91 -4.61 -8.65
C LYS A 150 20.29 -5.96 -8.07
N TRP A 151 20.42 -6.05 -6.75
CA TRP A 151 20.78 -7.31 -6.09
C TRP A 151 19.75 -8.42 -6.37
N VAL A 152 18.45 -8.13 -6.25
CA VAL A 152 17.37 -9.07 -6.56
C VAL A 152 17.46 -9.55 -8.01
N ARG A 153 17.79 -8.64 -8.94
CA ARG A 153 17.96 -8.98 -10.35
C ARG A 153 19.18 -9.86 -10.60
N ASP A 154 20.32 -9.53 -9.99
CA ASP A 154 21.57 -10.29 -10.11
C ASP A 154 21.42 -11.72 -9.60
N GLN A 155 20.53 -11.95 -8.62
CA GLN A 155 20.22 -13.28 -8.11
C GLN A 155 19.20 -14.05 -8.97
N GLY A 156 18.78 -13.50 -10.11
CA GLY A 156 17.89 -14.17 -11.06
C GLY A 156 16.42 -14.16 -10.68
N CYS A 157 15.98 -13.23 -9.82
CA CYS A 157 14.56 -13.05 -9.56
C CYS A 157 13.83 -12.63 -10.87
N PRO A 158 12.68 -13.24 -11.19
CA PRO A 158 11.93 -12.87 -12.39
C PRO A 158 11.36 -11.46 -12.26
N TRP A 159 11.23 -10.78 -13.40
CA TRP A 159 10.50 -9.52 -13.54
C TRP A 159 9.47 -9.63 -14.67
N SER A 160 8.58 -8.66 -14.76
CA SER A 160 7.55 -8.53 -15.79
C SER A 160 7.16 -7.05 -15.93
N GLU A 161 6.18 -6.76 -16.77
CA GLU A 161 5.55 -5.44 -16.94
C GLU A 161 5.09 -4.87 -15.59
N ASP A 162 4.63 -5.74 -14.67
CA ASP A 162 4.29 -5.40 -13.29
C ASP A 162 5.43 -4.66 -12.57
N THR A 163 6.69 -4.93 -12.92
CA THR A 163 7.86 -4.29 -12.30
C THR A 163 8.00 -2.83 -12.74
N CYS A 164 7.77 -2.55 -14.02
CA CYS A 164 7.74 -1.18 -14.53
C CYS A 164 6.51 -0.42 -14.02
N ARG A 165 5.34 -1.07 -13.98
CA ARG A 165 4.14 -0.51 -13.35
C ARG A 165 4.39 -0.15 -11.89
N ALA A 166 4.95 -1.05 -11.09
CA ALA A 166 5.22 -0.83 -9.68
C ALA A 166 6.20 0.34 -9.45
N ALA A 167 7.29 0.42 -10.24
CA ALA A 167 8.18 1.58 -10.20
C ALA A 167 7.45 2.89 -10.53
N ALA A 168 6.51 2.83 -11.48
CA ALA A 168 5.75 3.99 -11.91
C ALA A 168 4.71 4.44 -10.86
N GLU A 169 4.00 3.50 -10.24
CA GLU A 169 3.09 3.73 -9.11
C GLU A 169 3.83 4.28 -7.88
N GLY A 170 5.06 3.83 -7.62
CA GLY A 170 5.90 4.36 -6.54
C GLY A 170 6.57 5.70 -6.85
N GLY A 171 6.44 6.23 -8.07
CA GLY A 171 7.08 7.47 -8.48
C GLY A 171 8.59 7.37 -8.68
N GLN A 172 9.11 6.14 -8.83
CA GLN A 172 10.54 5.83 -8.76
C GLN A 172 11.21 5.92 -10.13
N LEU A 173 11.34 7.14 -10.65
CA LEU A 173 11.87 7.41 -11.99
C LEU A 173 13.24 6.76 -12.23
N HIS A 174 14.17 6.84 -11.27
CA HIS A 174 15.52 6.27 -11.39
C HIS A 174 15.50 4.74 -11.48
N VAL A 175 14.59 4.08 -10.77
CA VAL A 175 14.42 2.62 -10.87
C VAL A 175 13.80 2.24 -12.21
N LEU A 176 12.76 2.96 -12.63
CA LEU A 176 12.11 2.69 -13.91
C LEU A 176 13.08 2.88 -15.09
N GLN A 177 13.90 3.93 -15.05
CA GLN A 177 14.98 4.18 -16.01
C GLN A 177 15.95 3.01 -16.08
N TRP A 178 16.43 2.55 -14.92
CA TRP A 178 17.36 1.43 -14.85
C TRP A 178 16.71 0.13 -15.35
N ALA A 179 15.48 -0.18 -14.91
CA ALA A 179 14.73 -1.35 -15.34
C ALA A 179 14.58 -1.37 -16.87
N LYS A 180 14.26 -0.21 -17.48
CA LYS A 180 14.12 -0.11 -18.93
C LYS A 180 15.45 -0.32 -19.67
N GLN A 181 16.54 0.26 -19.16
CA GLN A 181 17.88 0.07 -19.74
C GLN A 181 18.31 -1.40 -19.72
N GLN A 182 17.87 -2.17 -18.72
CA GLN A 182 18.15 -3.60 -18.62
C GLN A 182 17.15 -4.49 -19.38
N GLY A 183 16.24 -3.89 -20.16
CA GLY A 183 15.31 -4.62 -21.01
C GLY A 183 14.06 -5.16 -20.29
N CYS A 184 13.68 -4.60 -19.14
CA CYS A 184 12.40 -4.91 -18.51
C CYS A 184 11.24 -4.50 -19.45
N PRO A 185 10.25 -5.37 -19.69
CA PRO A 185 9.09 -5.01 -20.49
C PRO A 185 8.19 -4.02 -19.75
N TRP A 186 7.40 -3.28 -20.51
CA TRP A 186 6.35 -2.38 -20.01
C TRP A 186 5.17 -2.40 -20.96
N ASP A 187 4.02 -1.93 -20.48
CA ASP A 187 2.76 -1.80 -21.19
C ASP A 187 2.03 -0.52 -20.76
N SER A 188 0.78 -0.32 -21.21
CA SER A 188 0.02 0.90 -20.90
C SER A 188 -0.20 1.09 -19.40
N TRP A 189 -0.24 -0.01 -18.64
CA TRP A 189 -0.38 0.04 -17.19
C TRP A 189 0.77 0.76 -16.48
N THR A 190 1.94 0.89 -17.12
CA THR A 190 3.02 1.73 -16.58
C THR A 190 2.64 3.21 -16.56
N CYS A 191 1.97 3.70 -17.62
CA CYS A 191 1.43 5.07 -17.66
C CYS A 191 0.24 5.22 -16.72
N VAL A 192 -0.68 4.25 -16.71
CA VAL A 192 -1.85 4.22 -15.80
C VAL A 192 -1.40 4.32 -14.34
N GLY A 193 -0.40 3.52 -13.93
CA GLY A 193 0.12 3.51 -12.56
C GLY A 193 0.75 4.84 -12.15
N ALA A 194 1.56 5.45 -13.02
CA ALA A 194 2.09 6.80 -12.77
C ALA A 194 0.97 7.84 -12.64
N ALA A 195 -0.06 7.73 -13.48
CA ALA A 195 -1.18 8.65 -13.50
C ALA A 195 -2.05 8.53 -12.24
N ALA A 196 -2.38 7.30 -11.82
CA ALA A 196 -3.15 6.99 -10.62
C ALA A 196 -2.57 7.57 -9.32
N ARG A 197 -1.26 7.79 -9.29
CA ARG A 197 -0.51 8.26 -8.12
C ARG A 197 0.04 9.68 -8.28
N GLY A 198 -0.28 10.35 -9.39
CA GLY A 198 0.07 11.75 -9.60
C GLY A 198 1.53 11.97 -9.99
N HIS A 199 2.24 10.93 -10.43
CA HIS A 199 3.67 10.98 -10.73
C HIS A 199 3.92 11.52 -12.16
N LEU A 200 3.63 12.80 -12.35
CA LEU A 200 3.70 13.47 -13.65
C LEU A 200 5.07 13.34 -14.34
N GLU A 201 6.17 13.47 -13.61
CA GLU A 201 7.52 13.37 -14.19
C GLU A 201 7.85 11.95 -14.66
N VAL A 202 7.33 10.92 -13.96
CA VAL A 202 7.43 9.54 -14.41
C VAL A 202 6.62 9.33 -15.68
N LEU A 203 5.37 9.82 -15.71
CA LEU A 203 4.50 9.70 -16.87
C LEU A 203 5.10 10.39 -18.11
N LYS A 204 5.60 11.62 -17.94
CA LYS A 204 6.33 12.38 -18.97
C LYS A 204 7.47 11.53 -19.54
N TRP A 205 8.35 11.06 -18.67
CA TRP A 205 9.51 10.28 -19.09
C TRP A 205 9.08 9.00 -19.80
N ALA A 206 8.16 8.21 -19.23
CA ALA A 206 7.69 6.97 -19.82
C ALA A 206 7.12 7.21 -21.23
N LYS A 207 6.36 8.30 -21.41
CA LYS A 207 5.82 8.67 -22.72
C LYS A 207 6.92 9.04 -23.72
N THR A 208 7.92 9.82 -23.31
CA THR A 208 9.05 10.17 -24.21
C THR A 208 9.84 8.96 -24.67
N GLN A 209 9.87 7.89 -23.88
CA GLN A 209 10.54 6.64 -24.22
C GLN A 209 9.65 5.69 -25.03
N GLY A 210 8.45 6.11 -25.43
CA GLY A 210 7.54 5.30 -26.24
C GLY A 210 6.75 4.26 -25.45
N CYS A 211 6.56 4.45 -24.14
CA CYS A 211 5.58 3.65 -23.40
C CYS A 211 4.17 3.90 -23.99
N PRO A 212 3.39 2.85 -24.28
CA PRO A 212 2.01 3.02 -24.70
C PRO A 212 1.18 3.61 -23.57
N TRP A 213 0.05 4.21 -23.94
CA TRP A 213 -1.02 4.64 -23.04
C TRP A 213 -2.35 4.49 -23.75
N ASP A 214 -3.43 4.50 -22.98
CA ASP A 214 -4.82 4.34 -23.39
C ASP A 214 -5.71 5.23 -22.50
N GLU A 215 -7.03 5.16 -22.70
CA GLU A 215 -8.06 5.92 -21.99
C GLU A 215 -7.93 5.77 -20.47
N GLY A 216 -7.53 4.58 -20.02
CA GLY A 216 -7.27 4.25 -18.62
C GLY A 216 -6.22 5.13 -17.95
N THR A 217 -5.33 5.78 -18.71
CA THR A 217 -4.37 6.75 -18.14
C THR A 217 -5.07 8.04 -17.69
N CYS A 218 -6.06 8.53 -18.44
CA CYS A 218 -6.87 9.68 -18.05
C CYS A 218 -7.82 9.31 -16.90
N GLU A 219 -8.49 8.16 -16.99
CA GLU A 219 -9.36 7.62 -15.92
C GLU A 219 -8.60 7.49 -14.59
N ALA A 220 -7.38 6.93 -14.62
CA ALA A 220 -6.55 6.80 -13.43
C ALA A 220 -6.10 8.15 -12.85
N ALA A 221 -5.71 9.11 -13.70
CA ALA A 221 -5.40 10.47 -13.26
C ALA A 221 -6.60 11.10 -12.54
N VAL A 222 -7.81 10.88 -13.07
CA VAL A 222 -9.06 11.33 -12.47
C VAL A 222 -9.31 10.63 -11.15
N SER A 223 -9.27 9.30 -11.08
CA SER A 223 -9.54 8.53 -9.86
C SER A 223 -8.63 8.97 -8.69
N GLY A 224 -7.36 9.30 -8.98
CA GLY A 224 -6.42 9.85 -8.01
C GLY A 224 -6.57 11.35 -7.70
N GLY A 225 -7.46 12.08 -8.39
CA GLY A 225 -7.65 13.52 -8.23
C GLY A 225 -6.51 14.37 -8.79
N HIS A 226 -5.76 13.84 -9.74
CA HIS A 226 -4.52 14.45 -10.26
C HIS A 226 -4.79 15.30 -11.52
N LEU A 227 -5.43 16.46 -11.34
CA LEU A 227 -5.80 17.36 -12.44
C LEU A 227 -4.61 17.73 -13.34
N GLU A 228 -3.43 18.04 -12.77
CA GLU A 228 -2.25 18.39 -13.58
C GLU A 228 -1.80 17.23 -14.49
N VAL A 229 -1.94 15.99 -14.02
CA VAL A 229 -1.64 14.80 -14.81
C VAL A 229 -2.65 14.63 -15.93
N LEU A 230 -3.95 14.77 -15.62
CA LEU A 230 -5.02 14.70 -16.61
C LEU A 230 -4.82 15.74 -17.73
N ILE A 231 -4.58 17.00 -17.34
CA ILE A 231 -4.31 18.11 -18.28
C ILE A 231 -3.13 17.73 -19.18
N TRP A 232 -2.01 17.33 -18.58
CA TRP A 232 -0.81 17.02 -19.35
C TRP A 232 -1.02 15.83 -20.28
N ALA A 233 -1.62 14.73 -19.80
CA ALA A 233 -1.91 13.55 -20.60
C ALA A 233 -2.79 13.92 -21.81
N ARG A 234 -3.87 14.67 -21.58
CA ARG A 234 -4.79 15.08 -22.63
C ARG A 234 -4.15 16.00 -23.67
N VAL A 235 -3.42 17.03 -23.23
CA VAL A 235 -2.71 17.97 -24.12
C VAL A 235 -1.69 17.24 -25.01
N ASN A 236 -1.13 16.13 -24.52
CA ASN A 236 -0.16 15.31 -25.27
C ASN A 236 -0.83 14.17 -26.06
N GLY A 237 -2.16 14.16 -26.19
CA GLY A 237 -2.89 13.24 -27.05
C GLY A 237 -3.22 11.89 -26.42
N CYS A 238 -3.25 11.80 -25.08
CA CYS A 238 -3.87 10.67 -24.42
C CYS A 238 -5.38 10.64 -24.76
N PRO A 239 -5.93 9.49 -25.17
CA PRO A 239 -7.36 9.38 -25.37
C PRO A 239 -8.10 9.43 -24.02
N TRP A 240 -9.38 9.72 -24.10
CA TRP A 240 -10.33 9.75 -22.99
C TRP A 240 -11.72 9.44 -23.56
N ASP A 241 -12.66 9.10 -22.70
CA ASP A 241 -14.03 8.75 -23.07
C ASP A 241 -15.01 9.09 -21.93
N GLU A 242 -16.26 8.64 -22.05
CA GLU A 242 -17.30 8.87 -21.03
C GLU A 242 -16.91 8.31 -19.65
N GLU A 243 -16.10 7.25 -19.61
CA GLU A 243 -15.60 6.63 -18.39
C GLU A 243 -14.77 7.61 -17.56
N THR A 244 -13.94 8.44 -18.23
CA THR A 244 -13.14 9.48 -17.56
C THR A 244 -14.02 10.45 -16.76
N THR A 245 -15.21 10.80 -17.27
CA THR A 245 -16.13 11.70 -16.54
C THR A 245 -16.98 10.97 -15.50
N ARG A 246 -17.36 9.72 -15.77
CA ARG A 246 -18.04 8.86 -14.80
C ARG A 246 -17.16 8.62 -13.56
N GLU A 247 -15.89 8.29 -13.77
CA GLU A 247 -14.92 8.09 -12.70
C GLU A 247 -14.70 9.38 -11.89
N ALA A 248 -14.71 10.55 -12.55
CA ALA A 248 -14.61 11.83 -11.83
C ALA A 248 -15.81 12.06 -10.91
N ALA A 249 -17.01 11.66 -11.36
CA ALA A 249 -18.23 11.70 -10.57
C ALA A 249 -18.21 10.69 -9.41
N GLU A 250 -17.73 9.47 -9.66
CA GLU A 250 -17.62 8.38 -8.68
C GLU A 250 -16.60 8.67 -7.58
N SER A 251 -15.43 9.19 -7.95
CA SER A 251 -14.33 9.50 -7.04
C SER A 251 -14.43 10.90 -6.41
N GLY A 252 -15.48 11.66 -6.71
CA GLY A 252 -15.75 12.97 -6.11
C GLY A 252 -14.82 14.10 -6.59
N GLN A 253 -14.21 13.94 -7.76
CA GLN A 253 -13.16 14.81 -8.27
C GLN A 253 -13.74 15.93 -9.14
N LEU A 254 -14.41 16.89 -8.50
CA LEU A 254 -15.14 17.96 -9.18
C LEU A 254 -14.25 18.77 -10.13
N ASP A 255 -13.02 19.13 -9.74
CA ASP A 255 -12.12 19.92 -10.58
C ASP A 255 -11.73 19.17 -11.86
N CYS A 256 -11.50 17.85 -11.75
CA CYS A 256 -11.21 16.99 -12.91
C CYS A 256 -12.43 16.88 -13.82
N LEU A 257 -13.62 16.68 -13.26
CA LEU A 257 -14.88 16.61 -14.02
C LEU A 257 -15.15 17.92 -14.78
N GLN A 258 -15.05 19.06 -14.08
CA GLN A 258 -15.22 20.38 -14.67
C GLN A 258 -14.28 20.60 -15.84
N TRP A 259 -12.99 20.31 -15.64
CA TRP A 259 -11.99 20.50 -16.67
C TRP A 259 -12.23 19.57 -17.87
N ALA A 260 -12.53 18.28 -17.63
CA ALA A 260 -12.79 17.31 -18.68
C ALA A 260 -13.98 17.73 -19.56
N VAL A 261 -15.11 18.10 -18.93
CA VAL A 261 -16.32 18.54 -19.65
C VAL A 261 -16.07 19.84 -20.44
N GLN A 262 -15.40 20.82 -19.85
CA GLN A 262 -15.06 22.09 -20.53
C GLN A 262 -14.13 21.90 -21.74
N ASN A 263 -13.34 20.82 -21.76
CA ASN A 263 -12.40 20.51 -22.83
C ASN A 263 -12.93 19.44 -23.80
N GLY A 264 -14.23 19.15 -23.75
CA GLY A 264 -14.91 18.28 -24.71
C GLY A 264 -14.74 16.79 -24.47
N CYS A 265 -14.48 16.38 -23.22
CA CYS A 265 -14.64 14.98 -22.84
C CYS A 265 -16.13 14.60 -22.94
N PRO A 266 -16.48 13.49 -23.61
CA PRO A 266 -17.83 12.96 -23.58
C PRO A 266 -18.29 12.74 -22.13
N TRP A 267 -19.55 13.05 -21.83
CA TRP A 267 -20.13 12.77 -20.52
C TRP A 267 -21.63 12.54 -20.62
N ASP A 268 -22.12 11.52 -19.91
CA ASP A 268 -23.54 11.35 -19.63
C ASP A 268 -23.87 12.07 -18.32
N LYS A 269 -24.53 13.23 -18.44
CA LYS A 269 -24.93 14.05 -17.31
C LYS A 269 -25.81 13.29 -16.32
N ALA A 270 -26.73 12.45 -16.78
CA ALA A 270 -27.63 11.70 -15.90
C ALA A 270 -26.84 10.64 -15.12
N GLN A 271 -25.99 9.88 -15.81
CA GLN A 271 -25.13 8.88 -15.18
C GLN A 271 -24.18 9.51 -14.15
N CYS A 272 -23.55 10.64 -14.48
CA CYS A 272 -22.66 11.34 -13.55
C CYS A 272 -23.41 11.81 -12.29
N ILE A 273 -24.65 12.28 -12.43
CA ILE A 273 -25.47 12.67 -11.27
C ILE A 273 -25.81 11.45 -10.40
N ASP A 274 -26.24 10.35 -11.01
CA ASP A 274 -26.63 9.13 -10.30
C ASP A 274 -25.47 8.53 -9.51
N VAL A 275 -24.30 8.41 -10.14
CA VAL A 275 -23.08 7.86 -9.52
C VAL A 275 -22.55 8.78 -8.42
N ALA A 276 -22.52 10.11 -8.66
CA ALA A 276 -22.13 11.06 -7.64
C ALA A 276 -23.10 11.06 -6.44
N PHE A 277 -24.40 10.90 -6.68
CA PHE A 277 -25.41 10.84 -5.63
C PHE A 277 -25.24 9.57 -4.78
N ALA A 278 -25.01 8.42 -5.40
CA ALA A 278 -24.78 7.15 -4.73
C ALA A 278 -23.54 7.17 -3.81
N ASN A 279 -22.52 7.97 -4.15
CA ASN A 279 -21.29 8.14 -3.38
C ASN A 279 -21.28 9.41 -2.50
N GLU A 280 -22.44 10.07 -2.31
CA GLU A 280 -22.60 11.27 -1.47
C GLU A 280 -21.78 12.49 -1.92
N HIS A 281 -21.41 12.57 -3.20
CA HIS A 281 -20.67 13.67 -3.81
C HIS A 281 -21.57 14.83 -4.25
N HIS A 282 -22.24 15.47 -3.28
CA HIS A 282 -23.25 16.51 -3.53
C HIS A 282 -22.76 17.71 -4.36
N ALA A 283 -21.49 18.08 -4.27
CA ALA A 283 -20.92 19.18 -5.05
C ALA A 283 -20.97 18.91 -6.56
N ILE A 284 -20.75 17.65 -6.96
CA ILE A 284 -20.85 17.23 -8.35
C ILE A 284 -22.30 17.24 -8.82
N CYS A 285 -23.23 16.73 -8.01
CA CYS A 285 -24.67 16.79 -8.33
C CYS A 285 -25.14 18.24 -8.54
N GLN A 286 -24.79 19.15 -7.64
CA GLN A 286 -25.14 20.58 -7.74
C GLN A 286 -24.56 21.21 -9.00
N TRP A 287 -23.28 20.95 -9.27
CA TRP A 287 -22.59 21.48 -10.45
C TRP A 287 -23.17 20.92 -11.76
N ALA A 288 -23.46 19.62 -11.83
CA ALA A 288 -23.99 18.98 -13.02
C ALA A 288 -25.40 19.48 -13.35
N VAL A 289 -26.27 19.65 -12.35
CA VAL A 289 -27.66 20.15 -12.54
C VAL A 289 -27.69 21.51 -13.22
N ILE A 290 -26.77 22.41 -12.88
CA ILE A 290 -26.72 23.78 -13.42
C ILE A 290 -26.06 23.91 -14.81
N GLN A 291 -25.46 22.84 -15.36
CA GLN A 291 -24.95 22.88 -16.74
C GLN A 291 -26.11 22.83 -17.74
N ASP A 292 -26.10 23.68 -18.77
CA ASP A 292 -27.09 23.65 -19.84
C ASP A 292 -27.03 22.33 -20.65
N PRO A 293 -28.14 21.89 -21.27
CA PRO A 293 -28.17 20.71 -22.14
C PRO A 293 -27.27 20.82 -23.37
#